data_AF-A0A3D2V0V7-F1
#
_entry.id   AF-A0A3D2V0V7-F1
#
_cell.length_a   1.000
_cell.length_b   1.000
_cell.length_c   1.000
_cell.angle_alpha   90.00
_cell.angle_beta   90.00
_cell.angle_gamma   90.00
#
_symmetry.space_group_name_H-M   'P 1'
#
loop_
_entity.id
_entity.type
_entity.pdbx_description
1 polymer ?
#
loop_
_entity_poly.entity_id
_entity_poly.type
_entity_poly.pdbx_seq_one_letter_code
_entity_poly.pdbx_strand_id
1 'polypeptide(L)'
;MGNPETQSTAYYNGPWGNRCLFKALSHSIQQFFISGRPVYPVERTLLVNAIIEASLISKERGGLPTEAPFLDVQYDAPRWHKLRENGKSWEIITSSTEQPVEFSPGDSRFL
;
A
#
# COMPACT_ATOMS: atom_id res chain seq x y z
N MET A 1 -2.63 -20.13 0.60
CA MET A 1 -3.76 -20.95 0.14
C MET A 1 -5.02 -20.14 0.38
N GLY A 2 -5.85 -19.90 -0.63
CA GLY A 2 -7.06 -19.07 -0.54
C GLY A 2 -8.33 -19.92 -0.47
N ASN A 3 -9.30 -19.53 0.35
CA ASN A 3 -10.60 -20.19 0.43
C ASN A 3 -11.42 -19.85 -0.84
N PRO A 4 -11.98 -20.84 -1.57
CA PRO A 4 -12.78 -20.60 -2.77
C PRO A 4 -14.14 -19.92 -2.51
N GLU A 5 -14.62 -19.90 -1.27
CA GLU A 5 -15.88 -19.25 -0.92
C GLU A 5 -15.70 -17.77 -0.59
N THR A 6 -16.53 -16.91 -1.19
CA THR A 6 -16.58 -15.47 -0.91
C THR A 6 -16.97 -15.23 0.56
N GLN A 7 -16.00 -14.85 1.38
CA GLN A 7 -16.20 -14.65 2.82
C GLN A 7 -16.93 -13.35 3.16
N SER A 8 -16.70 -12.28 2.38
CA SER A 8 -17.33 -10.97 2.58
C SER A 8 -17.06 -10.07 1.37
N THR A 9 -17.99 -9.15 1.07
CA THR A 9 -17.78 -8.00 0.18
C THR A 9 -17.53 -6.70 0.97
N ALA A 10 -17.80 -6.71 2.28
CA ALA A 10 -17.52 -5.62 3.19
C ALA A 10 -16.08 -5.74 3.73
N TYR A 11 -15.33 -4.65 3.65
CA TYR A 11 -13.99 -4.53 4.19
C TYR A 11 -14.01 -3.63 5.43
N TYR A 12 -13.77 -4.22 6.60
CA TYR A 12 -13.57 -3.45 7.82
C TYR A 12 -12.12 -2.94 7.85
N ASN A 13 -11.95 -1.63 7.76
CA ASN A 13 -10.65 -0.95 7.68
C ASN A 13 -10.02 -0.67 9.06
N GLY A 14 -10.73 -0.97 10.14
CA GLY A 14 -10.23 -0.92 11.52
C GLY A 14 -11.00 0.03 12.43
N PRO A 15 -10.70 0.03 13.74
CA PRO A 15 -11.45 0.80 14.74
C PRO A 15 -11.43 2.32 14.54
N TRP A 16 -10.37 2.83 13.91
CA TRP A 16 -10.24 4.25 13.58
C TRP A 16 -10.45 4.52 12.08
N GLY A 17 -11.18 3.63 11.40
CA GLY A 17 -11.48 3.74 9.98
C GLY A 17 -10.24 3.86 9.11
N ASN A 18 -10.27 4.79 8.15
CA ASN A 18 -9.18 4.98 7.18
C ASN A 18 -7.86 5.41 7.83
N ARG A 19 -7.86 5.90 9.07
CA ARG A 19 -6.63 6.21 9.80
C ARG A 19 -5.72 4.99 9.92
N CYS A 20 -6.28 3.79 10.09
CA CYS A 20 -5.50 2.55 10.16
C CYS A 20 -4.77 2.26 8.83
N LEU A 21 -5.41 2.54 7.69
CA LEU A 21 -4.78 2.42 6.36
C LEU A 21 -3.61 3.41 6.21
N PHE A 22 -3.80 4.66 6.60
CA PHE A 22 -2.76 5.68 6.53
C PHE A 22 -1.57 5.42 7.48
N LYS A 23 -1.79 4.75 8.62
CA LYS A 23 -0.70 4.35 9.52
C LYS A 23 0.26 3.38 8.86
N ALA A 24 -0.22 2.40 8.11
CA ALA A 24 0.64 1.44 7.40
C ALA A 24 1.50 2.15 6.33
N LEU A 25 0.91 3.12 5.62
CA LEU A 25 1.65 3.97 4.67
C LEU A 25 2.71 4.83 5.39
N SER A 26 2.33 5.48 6.48
CA SER A 26 3.23 6.32 7.27
C SER A 26 4.39 5.53 7.87
N HIS A 27 4.13 4.31 8.35
CA HIS A 27 5.16 3.41 8.85
C HIS A 27 6.14 3.00 7.73
N SER A 28 5.64 2.73 6.53
CA SER A 28 6.49 2.44 5.36
C SER A 28 7.41 3.61 5.02
N ILE A 29 6.91 4.86 5.09
CA ILE A 29 7.70 6.08 4.91
C ILE A 29 8.77 6.22 6.02
N GLN A 30 8.39 6.01 7.29
CA GLN A 30 9.34 6.04 8.40
C GLN A 30 10.47 5.03 8.22
N GLN A 31 10.14 3.80 7.80
CA GLN A 31 11.13 2.75 7.56
C GLN A 31 12.07 3.08 6.39
N PHE A 32 11.59 3.78 5.37
CA PHE A 32 12.45 4.33 4.33
C PHE A 32 13.47 5.33 4.91
N PHE A 33 13.04 6.27 5.75
CA PHE A 33 13.94 7.22 6.38
C PHE A 33 14.97 6.57 7.32
N ILE A 34 14.56 5.59 8.13
CA ILE A 34 15.45 4.90 9.07
C ILE A 34 16.50 4.07 8.32
N SER A 35 16.08 3.32 7.29
CA SER A 35 16.96 2.39 6.59
C SER A 35 17.74 3.02 5.43
N GLY A 36 17.32 4.18 4.94
CA GLY A 36 17.81 4.80 3.72
C GLY A 36 17.52 3.97 2.44
N ARG A 37 16.70 2.93 2.53
CA ARG A 37 16.40 2.01 1.42
C ARG A 37 14.91 2.02 1.08
N PRO A 38 14.53 2.21 -0.19
CA PRO A 38 13.13 2.19 -0.59
C PRO A 38 12.45 0.90 -0.13
N VAL A 39 11.33 1.05 0.58
CA VAL A 39 10.54 -0.09 1.06
C VAL A 39 9.70 -0.74 -0.04
N TYR A 40 9.58 -0.06 -1.19
CA TYR A 40 8.93 -0.55 -2.39
C TYR A 40 9.84 -0.36 -3.62
N PRO A 41 9.81 -1.30 -4.59
CA PRO A 41 10.45 -1.12 -5.89
C PRO A 41 9.80 0.02 -6.67
N VAL A 42 10.61 0.96 -7.14
CA VAL A 42 10.18 2.15 -7.88
C VAL A 42 9.60 1.80 -9.25
N GLU A 43 9.98 0.63 -9.78
CA GLU A 43 9.51 0.02 -11.02
C GLU A 43 7.98 -0.13 -11.01
N ARG A 44 7.35 -0.33 -9.83
CA ARG A 44 5.89 -0.37 -9.72
C ARG A 44 5.25 0.92 -10.21
N THR A 45 5.82 2.06 -9.84
CA THR A 45 5.32 3.38 -10.23
C THR A 45 5.47 3.57 -11.73
N LEU A 46 6.63 3.17 -12.28
CA LEU A 46 6.88 3.23 -13.71
C LEU A 46 5.88 2.36 -14.49
N LEU A 47 5.66 1.12 -14.08
CA LEU A 47 4.70 0.20 -14.69
C LEU A 47 3.29 0.79 -14.72
N VAL A 48 2.78 1.26 -13.58
CA VAL A 48 1.42 1.81 -13.50
C VAL A 48 1.28 3.05 -14.38
N ASN A 49 2.26 3.95 -14.33
CA ASN A 49 2.24 5.15 -15.16
C ASN A 49 2.30 4.82 -16.66
N ALA A 50 3.16 3.88 -17.05
CA ALA A 50 3.30 3.46 -18.44
C ALA A 50 2.01 2.83 -19.00
N ILE A 51 1.32 2.00 -18.21
CA ILE A 51 0.02 1.44 -18.62
C ILE A 51 -1.01 2.56 -18.82
N ILE A 52 -1.08 3.50 -17.88
CA ILE A 52 -2.02 4.63 -17.95
C ILE A 52 -1.72 5.49 -19.18
N GLU A 53 -0.46 5.84 -19.40
CA GLU A 53 -0.01 6.62 -20.55
C GLU A 53 -0.37 5.93 -21.87
N ALA A 54 -0.01 4.65 -22.03
CA ALA A 54 -0.33 3.88 -23.23
C ALA A 54 -1.84 3.79 -23.48
N SER A 55 -2.64 3.66 -22.40
CA SER A 55 -4.10 3.63 -22.48
C SER A 55 -4.68 4.98 -22.93
N LEU A 56 -4.12 6.09 -22.46
CA LEU A 56 -4.52 7.44 -22.86
C LEU A 56 -4.20 7.70 -24.34
N ILE A 57 -3.00 7.34 -24.79
CA ILE A 57 -2.57 7.47 -26.19
C ILE A 57 -3.43 6.58 -27.09
N SER A 58 -3.67 5.32 -26.69
CA SER A 58 -4.52 4.40 -27.46
C SER A 58 -5.95 4.95 -27.61
N LYS A 59 -6.52 5.48 -26.53
CA LYS A 59 -7.85 6.11 -26.55
C LYS A 59 -7.91 7.29 -27.53
N GLU A 60 -6.90 8.17 -27.52
CA GLU A 60 -6.81 9.30 -28.44
C GLU A 60 -6.74 8.83 -29.91
N ARG A 61 -6.07 7.69 -30.16
CA ARG A 61 -5.92 7.07 -31.47
C ARG A 61 -7.08 6.14 -31.87
N GLY A 62 -8.24 6.25 -31.22
CA GLY A 62 -9.42 5.45 -31.55
C GLY A 62 -9.33 3.98 -31.11
N GLY A 63 -8.56 3.69 -30.06
CA GLY A 63 -8.40 2.35 -29.50
C GLY A 63 -7.38 1.46 -30.21
N LEU A 64 -6.50 2.05 -31.02
CA LEU A 64 -5.43 1.30 -31.69
C LEU A 64 -4.34 0.86 -30.70
N PRO A 65 -3.69 -0.30 -30.94
CA PRO A 65 -2.51 -0.71 -30.18
C PRO A 65 -1.45 0.40 -30.15
N THR A 66 -0.78 0.54 -29.01
CA THR A 66 0.24 1.56 -28.78
C THR A 66 1.46 0.91 -28.13
N GLU A 67 2.63 1.22 -28.67
CA GLU A 67 3.92 0.82 -28.08
C GLU A 67 4.10 1.47 -26.71
N ALA A 68 4.57 0.67 -25.75
CA ALA A 68 4.77 1.10 -24.37
C ALA A 68 6.14 0.61 -23.89
N PRO A 69 7.25 1.23 -24.34
CA PRO A 69 8.61 0.76 -24.05
C PRO A 69 8.92 0.71 -22.55
N PHE A 70 8.27 1.57 -21.75
CA PHE A 70 8.41 1.59 -20.29
C PHE A 70 7.69 0.42 -19.57
N LEU A 71 6.97 -0.44 -20.29
CA LEU A 71 6.46 -1.71 -19.76
C LEU A 71 7.48 -2.85 -19.84
N ASP A 72 8.59 -2.67 -20.56
CA ASP A 72 9.69 -3.63 -20.61
C ASP A 72 10.61 -3.49 -19.38
N VAL A 73 10.01 -3.57 -18.19
CA VAL A 73 10.73 -3.57 -16.91
C VAL A 73 10.32 -4.78 -16.10
N GLN A 74 11.30 -5.45 -15.52
CA GLN A 74 11.03 -6.55 -14.60
C GLN A 74 10.65 -5.98 -13.23
N TYR A 75 9.53 -6.46 -12.69
CA TYR A 75 9.05 -6.09 -11.36
C TYR A 75 9.05 -7.30 -10.44
N ASP A 76 9.96 -7.27 -9.47
CA ASP A 76 9.99 -8.23 -8.38
C ASP A 76 9.26 -7.66 -7.16
N ALA A 77 8.10 -8.23 -6.85
CA ALA A 77 7.36 -7.84 -5.65
C ALA A 77 8.17 -8.21 -4.39
N PRO A 78 8.56 -7.24 -3.54
CA PRO A 78 9.35 -7.53 -2.35
C PRO A 78 8.51 -8.27 -1.30
N ARG A 79 9.19 -8.90 -0.35
CA ARG A 79 8.51 -9.56 0.78
C ARG A 79 8.00 -8.52 1.78
N TRP A 80 6.72 -8.14 1.65
CA TRP A 80 6.05 -7.13 2.48
C TRP A 80 5.75 -7.53 3.92
N HIS A 81 6.12 -8.73 4.38
CA HIS A 81 5.63 -9.27 5.67
C HIS A 81 5.93 -8.37 6.87
N LYS A 82 7.03 -7.59 6.83
CA LYS A 82 7.44 -6.70 7.92
C LYS A 82 6.60 -5.43 8.03
N LEU A 83 6.07 -4.94 6.91
CA LEU A 83 5.31 -3.68 6.84
C LEU A 83 3.81 -3.90 6.69
N ARG A 84 3.40 -5.15 6.44
CA ARG A 84 2.01 -5.53 6.31
C ARG A 84 1.37 -5.63 7.68
N GLU A 85 0.28 -4.90 7.88
CA GLU A 85 -0.62 -5.12 9.00
C GLU A 85 -1.24 -6.52 8.89
N ASN A 86 -1.07 -7.33 9.94
CA ASN A 86 -1.45 -8.75 9.96
C ASN A 86 -2.51 -9.07 11.03
N GLY A 87 -3.12 -8.05 11.63
CA GLY A 87 -4.11 -8.24 12.70
C GLY A 87 -3.53 -7.96 14.09
N LYS A 88 -2.21 -7.91 14.27
CA LYS A 88 -1.60 -7.67 15.60
C LYS A 88 -1.95 -6.31 16.18
N SER A 89 -2.07 -5.27 15.34
CA SER A 89 -2.49 -3.95 15.84
C SER A 89 -3.92 -3.96 16.39
N TRP A 90 -4.72 -4.96 16.03
CA TRP A 90 -6.13 -5.10 16.39
C TRP A 90 -6.33 -5.81 17.73
N GLU A 91 -5.29 -6.50 18.21
CA GLU A 91 -5.21 -7.00 19.59
C GLU A 91 -5.02 -5.85 20.59
N ILE A 92 -4.50 -4.71 20.12
CA ILE A 92 -4.18 -3.52 20.94
C ILE A 92 -5.23 -2.42 20.73
N ILE A 93 -5.56 -2.13 19.47
CA ILE A 93 -6.55 -1.12 19.08
C ILE A 93 -7.82 -1.88 18.72
N THR A 94 -8.80 -1.80 19.60
CA THR A 94 -10.12 -2.44 19.47
C THR A 94 -11.18 -1.43 19.07
N SER A 95 -12.39 -1.90 18.74
CA SER A 95 -13.56 -1.04 18.48
C SER A 95 -13.93 -0.10 19.64
N SER A 96 -13.51 -0.41 20.87
CA SER A 96 -13.69 0.44 22.05
C SER A 96 -12.53 1.39 22.32
N THR A 97 -11.43 1.30 21.56
CA THR A 97 -10.27 2.17 21.76
C THR A 97 -10.53 3.54 21.16
N GLU A 98 -10.57 4.58 21.99
CA GLU A 98 -10.76 5.95 21.52
C GLU A 98 -9.63 6.38 20.58
N GLN A 99 -9.99 7.10 19.52
CA GLN A 99 -9.01 7.63 18.59
C GLN A 99 -8.24 8.78 19.25
N PRO A 100 -6.90 8.75 19.26
CA PRO A 100 -6.10 9.88 19.70
C PRO A 100 -6.39 11.10 18.80
N VAL A 101 -6.79 12.20 19.43
CA VAL A 101 -7.06 13.48 18.77
C VAL A 101 -5.79 14.31 18.54
N GLU A 102 -4.76 14.07 19.34
CA GLU A 102 -3.46 14.73 19.22
C GLU A 102 -2.39 13.82 18.61
N PHE A 103 -1.40 14.44 17.98
CA PHE A 103 -0.19 13.74 17.56
C PHE A 103 0.80 13.70 18.74
N SER A 104 1.06 12.50 19.23
CA SER A 104 2.20 12.22 20.11
C SER A 104 3.16 11.32 19.33
N PRO A 105 4.44 11.71 19.14
CA PRO A 105 5.44 10.81 18.58
C PRO A 105 5.44 9.57 19.46
N GLY A 106 5.15 8.42 18.86
CA GLY A 106 5.00 7.16 19.59
C GLY A 106 6.19 6.84 20.48
N ASP A 107 5.98 5.93 21.42
CA ASP A 107 6.98 5.49 22.38
C ASP A 107 8.35 5.20 21.75
N SER A 108 9.39 5.84 22.30
CA SER A 108 10.80 5.73 21.87
C SER A 108 11.32 4.29 21.78
N ARG A 109 10.66 3.32 22.43
CA ARG A 109 10.99 1.90 22.36
C ARG A 109 10.67 1.27 21.00
N PHE A 110 9.84 1.91 20.17
CA PHE A 110 9.41 1.41 18.86
C PHE A 110 9.85 2.32 17.68
N LEU A 111 10.69 3.32 17.95
CA LEU A 111 11.40 4.11 16.95
C LEU A 111 12.71 3.44 16.56
#